data_AF-A0AAJ0AZI8-F1
#
_entry.id   AF-A0AAJ0AZI8-F1
#
_cell.length_a   1.000
_cell.length_b   1.000
_cell.length_c   1.000
_cell.angle_alpha   90.00
_cell.angle_beta   90.00
_cell.angle_gamma   90.00
#
_symmetry.space_group_name_H-M   'P 1'
#
loop_
_entity.id
_entity.type
_entity.pdbx_description
1 polymer ?
#
loop_
_entity_poly.entity_id
_entity_poly.type
_entity_poly.pdbx_seq_one_letter_code
_entity_poly.pdbx_strand_id
1 'polypeptide(L)'
;MPIFTSANLASVSRVVVVFGEPSQDLGNLALRVVNGPGGINKGSMVSVVQEINRQRVSPSDDGPPGILLANTGELWWWPEGNKPLSPTSAMAVPRKSMVHHGRANNSKYHAIPKNESPGAHIAYVLNEVIPSLLSPTARLDIIGIGLGADYVTRALDTPETWSTLGQRINTLSLLGSTINIEELTNEPFKEFLPRRARAYITDEAPALTPMAQPGGNPNTASFTQHGCTVYSSGEAYLVECMLITSHVSMLDWVQEVALAGADYCHPEVIAVDPRMPTEEEWAAGGFDEQWEKIPEFAKPSLGYAMAPEDHEHCEVLEGIQKLAVGENERQDNTWE
;
A
#
# COMPACT_ATOMS: atom_id res chain seq x y z
N MET A 1 -6.92 4.94 -16.84
CA MET A 1 -6.15 4.97 -15.58
C MET A 1 -4.82 5.64 -15.82
N PRO A 2 -4.47 6.73 -15.11
CA PRO A 2 -3.15 7.33 -15.23
C PRO A 2 -2.10 6.42 -14.58
N ILE A 3 -0.91 6.39 -15.18
CA ILE A 3 0.30 5.73 -14.69
C ILE A 3 1.40 6.76 -14.91
N PHE A 4 2.25 7.01 -13.92
CA PHE A 4 3.40 7.90 -14.11
C PHE A 4 4.60 7.10 -14.55
N THR A 5 5.30 7.61 -15.56
CA THR A 5 6.48 6.97 -16.13
C THR A 5 7.61 7.97 -16.27
N SER A 6 8.85 7.48 -16.18
CA SER A 6 10.01 8.27 -16.58
C SER A 6 10.09 8.35 -18.11
N ALA A 7 10.70 9.43 -18.63
CA ALA A 7 10.80 9.65 -20.07
C ALA A 7 11.66 8.60 -20.81
N ASN A 8 12.59 7.94 -20.11
CA ASN A 8 13.50 6.93 -20.66
C ASN A 8 12.95 5.49 -20.60
N LEU A 9 11.69 5.28 -20.19
CA LEU A 9 11.14 3.96 -19.89
C LEU A 9 11.28 2.94 -21.03
N ALA A 10 11.12 3.37 -22.28
CA ALA A 10 11.15 2.48 -23.45
C ALA A 10 12.57 2.01 -23.83
N SER A 11 13.61 2.78 -23.48
CA SER A 11 14.99 2.52 -23.90
C SER A 11 15.89 1.92 -22.82
N VAL A 12 15.48 2.02 -21.56
CA VAL A 12 16.29 1.60 -20.42
C VAL A 12 16.17 0.09 -20.18
N SER A 13 17.27 -0.54 -19.73
CA SER A 13 17.33 -1.99 -19.50
C SER A 13 16.94 -2.41 -18.08
N ARG A 14 16.69 -1.46 -17.17
CA ARG A 14 16.27 -1.68 -15.79
C ARG A 14 15.16 -0.70 -15.42
N VAL A 15 14.07 -1.19 -14.83
CA VAL A 15 12.91 -0.38 -14.43
C VAL A 15 12.49 -0.72 -13.01
N VAL A 16 12.29 0.31 -12.20
CA VAL A 16 11.65 0.21 -10.88
C VAL A 16 10.15 0.44 -11.05
N VAL A 17 9.36 -0.57 -10.67
CA VAL A 17 7.90 -0.56 -10.75
C VAL A 17 7.33 -0.49 -9.33
N VAL A 18 6.51 0.52 -9.06
CA VAL A 18 5.90 0.72 -7.74
C VAL A 18 4.39 0.55 -7.83
N PHE A 19 3.87 -0.36 -7.03
CA PHE A 19 2.45 -0.57 -6.77
C PHE A 19 2.11 0.01 -5.39
N GLY A 20 1.50 1.20 -5.40
CA GLY A 20 1.13 1.89 -4.16
C GLY A 20 -0.02 1.23 -3.41
N GLU A 21 -0.36 1.81 -2.26
CA GLU A 21 -1.50 1.42 -1.45
C GLU A 21 -2.82 1.90 -2.10
N PRO A 22 -3.79 1.01 -2.39
CA PRO A 22 -5.08 1.35 -3.01
C PRO A 22 -5.92 2.42 -2.31
N SER A 23 -5.67 2.72 -1.03
CA SER A 23 -6.36 3.82 -0.35
C SER A 23 -5.77 5.22 -0.64
N GLN A 24 -4.62 5.30 -1.32
CA GLN A 24 -3.92 6.55 -1.68
C GLN A 24 -4.14 6.93 -3.15
N ASP A 25 -4.07 8.24 -3.44
CA ASP A 25 -4.03 8.73 -4.84
C ASP A 25 -2.65 8.48 -5.48
N LEU A 26 -2.57 8.46 -6.81
CA LEU A 26 -1.34 8.21 -7.55
C LEU A 26 -0.20 9.16 -7.12
N GLY A 27 0.92 8.57 -6.70
CA GLY A 27 2.12 9.30 -6.29
C GLY A 27 2.11 9.77 -4.83
N ASN A 28 1.00 9.63 -4.10
CA ASN A 28 0.96 9.88 -2.66
C ASN A 28 1.34 8.61 -1.89
N LEU A 29 2.15 8.78 -0.84
CA LEU A 29 2.47 7.71 0.11
C LEU A 29 1.59 7.86 1.35
N ALA A 30 1.63 9.04 1.98
CA ALA A 30 0.86 9.31 3.19
C ALA A 30 0.38 10.75 3.21
N LEU A 31 -0.92 10.98 3.00
CA LEU A 31 -1.51 12.32 3.04
C LEU A 31 -1.28 13.05 4.37
N ARG A 32 -1.21 12.31 5.49
CA ARG A 32 -0.85 12.86 6.80
C ARG A 32 0.55 13.49 6.83
N VAL A 33 1.48 12.96 6.03
CA VAL A 33 2.85 13.51 5.91
C VAL A 33 2.86 14.65 4.89
N VAL A 34 2.15 14.50 3.77
CA VAL A 34 1.99 15.56 2.75
C VAL A 34 1.45 16.84 3.36
N ASN A 35 0.41 16.73 4.17
CA ASN A 35 -0.25 17.85 4.85
C ASN A 35 0.42 18.24 6.18
N GLY A 36 1.49 17.52 6.56
CA GLY A 36 2.20 17.70 7.83
C GLY A 36 3.61 18.26 7.66
N PRO A 37 4.47 18.14 8.69
CA PRO A 37 5.83 18.67 8.68
C PRO A 37 6.75 18.09 7.59
N GLY A 38 6.44 16.91 7.06
CA GLY A 38 7.21 16.30 5.98
C GLY A 38 6.96 16.92 4.61
N GLY A 39 5.79 17.56 4.43
CA GLY A 39 5.38 18.18 3.18
C GLY A 39 5.27 17.20 2.01
N ILE A 40 5.02 17.76 0.83
CA ILE A 40 4.85 17.01 -0.42
C ILE A 40 6.07 16.10 -0.68
N ASN A 41 7.29 16.59 -0.47
CA ASN A 41 8.49 15.83 -0.83
C ASN A 41 8.60 14.50 -0.07
N LYS A 42 8.32 14.49 1.24
CA LYS A 42 8.41 13.27 2.05
C LYS A 42 7.14 12.42 1.97
N GLY A 43 5.97 13.05 1.92
CA GLY A 43 4.68 12.35 1.93
C GLY A 43 4.27 11.76 0.57
N SER A 44 5.03 12.02 -0.49
CA SER A 44 4.78 11.53 -1.85
C SER A 44 6.00 10.81 -2.41
N MET A 45 5.85 10.26 -3.62
CA MET A 45 6.91 9.57 -4.34
C MET A 45 8.08 10.48 -4.76
N VAL A 46 8.05 11.80 -4.52
CA VAL A 46 9.12 12.73 -4.94
C VAL A 46 10.49 12.33 -4.39
N SER A 47 10.63 12.12 -3.07
CA SER A 47 11.93 11.75 -2.48
C SER A 47 12.38 10.36 -2.94
N VAL A 48 11.44 9.43 -3.09
CA VAL A 48 11.72 8.07 -3.58
C VAL A 48 12.21 8.09 -5.02
N VAL A 49 11.55 8.85 -5.90
CA VAL A 49 11.96 9.03 -7.30
C VAL A 49 13.31 9.72 -7.41
N GLN A 50 13.59 10.72 -6.57
CA GLN A 50 14.91 11.34 -6.51
C GLN A 50 15.99 10.33 -6.14
N GLU A 51 15.71 9.42 -5.20
CA GLU A 51 16.65 8.38 -4.81
C GLU A 51 16.84 7.32 -5.90
N ILE A 52 15.76 6.88 -6.55
CA ILE A 52 15.85 5.98 -7.72
C ILE A 52 16.68 6.61 -8.84
N ASN A 53 16.53 7.91 -9.10
CA ASN A 53 17.31 8.64 -10.11
C ASN A 53 18.81 8.77 -9.78
N ARG A 54 19.22 8.54 -8.52
CA ARG A 54 20.64 8.48 -8.14
C ARG A 54 21.25 7.11 -8.39
N GLN A 55 20.43 6.11 -8.67
CA GLN A 55 20.91 4.77 -8.97
C GLN A 55 21.38 4.67 -10.41
N ARG A 56 22.17 3.63 -10.67
CA ARG A 56 22.61 3.26 -12.00
C ARG A 56 21.88 2.03 -12.53
N VAL A 57 21.73 1.96 -13.85
CA VAL A 57 21.06 0.86 -14.56
C VAL A 57 21.83 -0.45 -14.44
N SER A 58 23.15 -0.40 -14.58
CA SER A 58 24.02 -1.58 -14.53
C SER A 58 25.47 -1.18 -14.18
N PRO A 59 26.39 -2.12 -13.94
CA PRO A 59 27.81 -1.78 -13.73
C PRO A 59 28.47 -1.05 -14.91
N SER A 60 27.91 -1.19 -16.11
CA SER A 60 28.40 -0.58 -17.35
C SER A 60 27.57 0.60 -17.85
N ASP A 61 26.49 0.95 -17.15
CA ASP A 61 25.57 2.04 -17.52
C ASP A 61 25.19 2.83 -16.28
N ASP A 62 25.80 4.00 -16.13
CA ASP A 62 25.59 4.94 -15.03
C ASP A 62 24.31 5.77 -15.18
N GLY A 63 23.50 5.56 -16.23
CA GLY A 63 22.20 6.20 -16.40
C GLY A 63 21.20 5.77 -15.32
N PRO A 64 20.17 6.60 -15.02
CA PRO A 64 19.15 6.24 -14.05
C PRO A 64 18.21 5.15 -14.57
N PRO A 65 17.75 4.23 -13.71
CA PRO A 65 16.73 3.26 -14.10
C PRO A 65 15.43 3.95 -14.52
N GLY A 66 14.63 3.25 -15.32
CA GLY A 66 13.26 3.68 -15.62
C GLY A 66 12.38 3.59 -14.39
N ILE A 67 11.30 4.37 -14.37
CA ILE A 67 10.34 4.39 -13.27
C ILE A 67 8.94 4.20 -13.83
N LEU A 68 8.16 3.32 -13.21
CA LEU A 68 6.73 3.15 -13.45
C LEU A 68 6.00 3.18 -12.11
N LEU A 69 5.10 4.15 -11.93
CA LEU A 69 4.24 4.27 -10.75
C LEU A 69 2.82 3.90 -11.15
N ALA A 70 2.34 2.76 -10.67
CA ALA A 70 0.99 2.27 -10.94
C ALA A 70 -0.03 2.95 -10.03
N ASN A 71 -1.24 3.14 -10.55
CA ASN A 71 -2.33 3.78 -9.82
C ASN A 71 -3.31 2.74 -9.29
N THR A 72 -2.98 2.19 -8.14
CA THR A 72 -3.75 1.14 -7.49
C THR A 72 -5.01 1.64 -6.79
N GLY A 73 -5.12 2.96 -6.56
CA GLY A 73 -6.20 3.53 -5.76
C GLY A 73 -7.28 4.27 -6.52
N GLU A 74 -6.94 5.00 -7.58
CA GLU A 74 -7.93 5.85 -8.27
C GLU A 74 -8.76 5.08 -9.31
N LEU A 75 -9.45 4.01 -8.90
CA LEU A 75 -10.12 3.10 -9.83
C LEU A 75 -11.57 3.48 -10.14
N TRP A 76 -12.08 4.54 -9.52
CA TRP A 76 -13.44 5.00 -9.69
C TRP A 76 -13.49 6.17 -10.69
N TRP A 77 -14.03 5.95 -11.89
CA TRP A 77 -14.17 7.01 -12.88
C TRP A 77 -15.23 8.03 -12.47
N TRP A 78 -14.86 9.31 -12.43
CA TRP A 78 -15.76 10.42 -12.17
C TRP A 78 -16.05 11.19 -13.47
N PRO A 79 -17.24 11.00 -14.09
CA PRO A 79 -17.55 11.58 -15.40
C PRO A 79 -17.51 13.11 -15.42
N GLU A 80 -18.05 13.78 -14.39
CA GLU A 80 -18.15 15.23 -14.36
C GLU A 80 -16.78 15.90 -14.15
N GLY A 81 -15.85 15.23 -13.48
CA GLY A 81 -14.48 15.70 -13.29
C GLY A 81 -13.51 15.20 -14.36
N ASN A 82 -13.97 14.34 -15.27
CA ASN A 82 -13.17 13.67 -16.30
C ASN A 82 -11.87 13.07 -15.74
N LYS A 83 -11.94 12.46 -14.56
CA LYS A 83 -10.78 11.86 -13.91
C LYS A 83 -11.16 10.64 -13.07
N PRO A 84 -10.23 9.70 -12.88
CA PRO A 84 -10.35 8.70 -11.83
C PRO A 84 -10.24 9.32 -10.44
N LEU A 85 -10.77 8.64 -9.43
CA LEU A 85 -10.72 9.01 -8.02
C LEU A 85 -10.46 7.79 -7.14
N SER A 86 -9.69 7.97 -6.06
CA SER A 86 -9.59 6.98 -4.98
C SER A 86 -10.86 6.96 -4.13
N PRO A 87 -11.06 5.94 -3.26
CA PRO A 87 -12.17 5.95 -2.29
C PRO A 87 -12.21 7.23 -1.44
N THR A 88 -11.04 7.71 -1.01
CA THR A 88 -10.91 8.95 -0.23
C THR A 88 -11.32 10.18 -1.05
N SER A 89 -10.76 10.30 -2.26
CA SER A 89 -11.05 11.42 -3.16
C SER A 89 -12.50 11.40 -3.67
N ALA A 90 -13.11 10.23 -3.79
CA ALA A 90 -14.52 10.04 -4.10
C ALA A 90 -15.44 10.68 -3.06
N MET A 91 -15.11 10.50 -1.77
CA MET A 91 -15.88 11.07 -0.67
C MET A 91 -15.76 12.59 -0.61
N ALA A 92 -14.60 13.12 -1.01
CA ALA A 92 -14.26 14.54 -0.96
C ALA A 92 -14.84 15.38 -2.11
N VAL A 93 -15.44 14.76 -3.15
CA VAL A 93 -15.99 15.55 -4.26
C VAL A 93 -17.14 16.44 -3.78
N PRO A 94 -17.18 17.74 -4.14
CA PRO A 94 -18.24 18.65 -3.74
C PRO A 94 -19.64 18.11 -4.02
N ARG A 95 -20.51 18.23 -3.03
CA ARG A 95 -21.91 17.79 -3.07
C ARG A 95 -22.85 18.99 -3.04
N LYS A 96 -24.07 18.81 -3.55
CA LYS A 96 -25.10 19.87 -3.56
C LYS A 96 -25.53 20.31 -2.16
N SER A 97 -25.35 19.46 -1.15
CA SER A 97 -25.75 19.73 0.24
C SER A 97 -24.92 18.86 1.21
N MET A 98 -24.80 19.30 2.47
CA MET A 98 -24.13 18.56 3.55
C MET A 98 -24.83 17.25 3.92
N VAL A 99 -26.16 17.17 3.73
CA VAL A 99 -26.96 15.96 4.03
C VAL A 99 -27.11 15.02 2.83
N HIS A 100 -26.33 15.23 1.76
CA HIS A 100 -26.40 14.37 0.59
C HIS A 100 -25.82 12.98 0.90
N HIS A 101 -26.56 11.92 0.56
CA HIS A 101 -26.22 10.49 0.77
C HIS A 101 -24.95 9.99 0.02
N GLY A 102 -24.11 10.89 -0.49
CA GLY A 102 -22.96 10.56 -1.32
C GLY A 102 -23.35 10.13 -2.72
N ARG A 103 -22.34 9.67 -3.46
CA ARG A 103 -22.50 9.13 -4.81
C ARG A 103 -22.40 7.62 -4.73
N ALA A 104 -23.47 6.94 -5.11
CA ALA A 104 -23.44 5.50 -5.24
C ALA A 104 -22.51 5.10 -6.39
N ASN A 105 -21.70 4.07 -6.19
CA ASN A 105 -20.92 3.51 -7.28
C ASN A 105 -21.83 2.73 -8.24
N ASN A 106 -22.17 3.34 -9.38
CA ASN A 106 -22.75 2.63 -10.52
C ASN A 106 -21.65 2.15 -11.48
N SER A 107 -21.40 0.85 -11.50
CA SER A 107 -20.35 0.25 -12.33
C SER A 107 -20.50 0.56 -13.82
N LYS A 108 -21.73 0.75 -14.34
CA LYS A 108 -21.96 1.13 -15.74
C LYS A 108 -21.29 2.46 -16.12
N TYR A 109 -21.21 3.39 -15.18
CA TYR A 109 -20.70 4.73 -15.43
C TYR A 109 -19.31 4.96 -14.85
N HIS A 110 -18.95 4.23 -13.78
CA HIS A 110 -17.73 4.50 -13.03
C HIS A 110 -16.67 3.40 -13.11
N ALA A 111 -17.01 2.21 -13.61
CA ALA A 111 -16.01 1.17 -13.78
C ALA A 111 -15.09 1.52 -14.96
N ILE A 112 -13.80 1.24 -14.79
CA ILE A 112 -12.81 1.38 -15.85
C ILE A 112 -12.47 -0.04 -16.31
N PRO A 113 -12.76 -0.40 -17.58
CA PRO A 113 -12.53 -1.76 -18.07
C PRO A 113 -11.12 -2.27 -17.78
N LYS A 114 -11.02 -3.52 -17.29
CA LYS A 114 -9.78 -4.20 -16.85
C LYS A 114 -9.11 -3.59 -15.61
N ASN A 115 -9.69 -2.55 -15.02
CA ASN A 115 -9.14 -1.78 -13.91
C ASN A 115 -10.22 -1.55 -12.84
N GLU A 116 -11.17 -2.48 -12.72
CA GLU A 116 -12.34 -2.36 -11.85
C GLU A 116 -12.00 -2.59 -10.37
N SER A 117 -10.84 -3.19 -10.08
CA SER A 117 -10.32 -3.44 -8.74
C SER A 117 -8.80 -3.29 -8.71
N PRO A 118 -8.17 -3.11 -7.52
CA PRO A 118 -6.72 -2.97 -7.44
C PRO A 118 -5.98 -4.20 -7.99
N GLY A 119 -6.50 -5.40 -7.70
CA GLY A 119 -5.98 -6.63 -8.28
C GLY A 119 -6.09 -6.67 -9.81
N ALA A 120 -7.21 -6.23 -10.38
CA ALA A 120 -7.39 -6.14 -11.83
C ALA A 120 -6.41 -5.13 -12.47
N HIS A 121 -6.24 -3.95 -11.86
CA HIS A 121 -5.27 -2.95 -12.33
C HIS A 121 -3.84 -3.48 -12.28
N ILE A 122 -3.43 -4.13 -11.19
CA ILE A 122 -2.08 -4.70 -11.07
C ILE A 122 -1.87 -5.79 -12.13
N ALA A 123 -2.84 -6.68 -12.31
CA ALA A 123 -2.78 -7.69 -13.37
C ALA A 123 -2.71 -7.05 -14.77
N TYR A 124 -3.46 -5.97 -15.04
CA TYR A 124 -3.38 -5.21 -16.28
C TYR A 124 -2.00 -4.55 -16.47
N VAL A 125 -1.40 -3.99 -15.42
CA VAL A 125 -0.07 -3.40 -15.50
C VAL A 125 1.00 -4.45 -15.80
N LEU A 126 0.96 -5.59 -15.10
CA LEU A 126 1.91 -6.67 -15.29
C LEU A 126 1.75 -7.34 -16.67
N ASN A 127 0.52 -7.61 -17.10
CA ASN A 127 0.27 -8.43 -18.29
C ASN A 127 0.09 -7.64 -19.59
N GLU A 128 -0.24 -6.34 -19.53
CA GLU A 128 -0.45 -5.51 -20.73
C GLU A 128 0.45 -4.29 -20.77
N VAL A 129 0.55 -3.51 -19.69
CA VAL A 129 1.32 -2.25 -19.71
C VAL A 129 2.81 -2.51 -19.80
N ILE A 130 3.38 -3.34 -18.92
CA ILE A 130 4.81 -3.65 -18.90
C ILE A 130 5.26 -4.27 -20.24
N PRO A 131 4.60 -5.30 -20.79
CA PRO A 131 4.97 -5.85 -22.09
C PRO A 131 4.84 -4.88 -23.26
N SER A 132 3.93 -3.91 -23.18
CA SER A 132 3.71 -2.93 -24.26
C SER A 132 4.67 -1.74 -24.22
N LEU A 133 5.09 -1.31 -23.02
CA LEU A 133 5.88 -0.08 -22.84
C LEU A 133 7.39 -0.32 -22.70
N LEU A 134 7.80 -1.49 -22.20
CA LEU A 134 9.20 -1.78 -21.90
C LEU A 134 9.81 -2.71 -22.94
N SER A 135 11.12 -2.61 -23.12
CA SER A 135 11.88 -3.63 -23.86
C SER A 135 11.60 -5.04 -23.29
N PRO A 136 11.42 -6.08 -24.14
CA PRO A 136 11.24 -7.47 -23.67
C PRO A 136 12.38 -7.98 -22.78
N THR A 137 13.57 -7.37 -22.89
CA THR A 137 14.75 -7.73 -22.09
C THR A 137 14.95 -6.85 -20.86
N ALA A 138 14.12 -5.81 -20.67
CA ALA A 138 14.26 -4.92 -19.51
C ALA A 138 13.97 -5.69 -18.21
N ARG A 139 14.86 -5.52 -17.23
CA ARG A 139 14.79 -6.13 -15.90
C ARG A 139 13.92 -5.26 -14.97
N LEU A 140 13.23 -5.90 -14.03
CA LEU A 140 12.22 -5.26 -13.19
C LEU A 140 12.59 -5.34 -11.71
N ASP A 141 12.59 -4.21 -11.03
CA ASP A 141 12.60 -4.13 -9.57
C ASP A 141 11.18 -3.75 -9.11
N ILE A 142 10.50 -4.65 -8.42
CA ILE A 142 9.08 -4.47 -8.07
C ILE A 142 8.95 -4.11 -6.59
N ILE A 143 8.23 -3.03 -6.31
CA ILE A 143 7.91 -2.57 -4.95
C ILE A 143 6.40 -2.55 -4.80
N GLY A 144 5.87 -3.30 -3.83
CA GLY A 144 4.46 -3.28 -3.44
C GLY A 144 4.29 -2.72 -2.03
N ILE A 145 3.25 -1.90 -1.81
CA ILE A 145 2.98 -1.25 -0.53
C ILE A 145 1.56 -1.61 -0.05
N GLY A 146 1.44 -2.08 1.20
CA GLY A 146 0.19 -2.48 1.82
C GLY A 146 -0.56 -3.51 0.98
N LEU A 147 -1.83 -3.25 0.68
CA LEU A 147 -2.61 -4.14 -0.20
C LEU A 147 -2.03 -4.24 -1.62
N GLY A 148 -1.27 -3.23 -2.07
CA GLY A 148 -0.52 -3.30 -3.31
C GLY A 148 0.53 -4.43 -3.30
N ALA A 149 1.17 -4.68 -2.14
CA ALA A 149 2.08 -5.80 -1.93
C ALA A 149 1.35 -7.16 -2.03
N ASP A 150 0.15 -7.24 -1.48
CA ASP A 150 -0.65 -8.48 -1.50
C ASP A 150 -1.13 -8.81 -2.92
N TYR A 151 -1.65 -7.82 -3.63
CA TYR A 151 -2.15 -8.00 -4.99
C TYR A 151 -1.03 -8.30 -6.00
N VAL A 152 0.15 -7.69 -5.87
CA VAL A 152 1.29 -8.03 -6.73
C VAL A 152 1.79 -9.44 -6.46
N THR A 153 1.83 -9.86 -5.19
CA THR A 153 2.21 -11.22 -4.80
C THR A 153 1.24 -12.24 -5.42
N ARG A 154 -0.07 -12.03 -5.28
CA ARG A 154 -1.10 -12.89 -5.89
C ARG A 154 -1.04 -12.92 -7.41
N ALA A 155 -0.76 -11.78 -8.05
CA ALA A 155 -0.63 -11.73 -9.50
C ALA A 155 0.60 -12.53 -9.99
N LEU A 156 1.74 -12.42 -9.29
CA LEU A 156 2.96 -13.17 -9.59
C LEU A 156 2.84 -14.67 -9.29
N ASP A 157 1.95 -15.06 -8.37
CA ASP A 157 1.62 -16.47 -8.10
C ASP A 157 0.85 -17.14 -9.26
N THR A 158 0.43 -16.41 -10.29
CA THR A 158 -0.22 -17.02 -11.47
C THR A 158 0.82 -17.52 -12.49
N PRO A 159 0.69 -18.75 -13.05
CA PRO A 159 1.61 -19.26 -14.06
C PRO A 159 1.72 -18.37 -15.30
N GLU A 160 0.63 -17.74 -15.72
CA GLU A 160 0.57 -16.87 -16.89
C GLU A 160 1.44 -15.63 -16.71
N THR A 161 1.29 -14.93 -15.58
CA THR A 161 2.08 -13.73 -15.26
C THR A 161 3.54 -14.12 -15.02
N TRP A 162 3.78 -15.20 -14.28
CA TRP A 162 5.14 -15.66 -13.95
C TRP A 162 5.94 -16.10 -15.16
N SER A 163 5.34 -16.85 -16.08
CA SER A 163 6.02 -17.29 -17.31
C SER A 163 6.46 -16.12 -18.20
N THR A 164 5.71 -15.01 -18.17
CA THR A 164 5.99 -13.81 -18.95
C THR A 164 7.05 -12.92 -18.30
N LEU A 165 6.99 -12.75 -16.98
CA LEU A 165 7.79 -11.74 -16.27
C LEU A 165 8.83 -12.32 -15.31
N GLY A 166 8.63 -13.51 -14.74
CA GLY A 166 9.39 -14.02 -13.60
C GLY A 166 10.90 -13.99 -13.82
N GLN A 167 11.37 -14.37 -15.01
CA GLN A 167 12.79 -14.36 -15.37
C GLN A 167 13.39 -12.95 -15.49
N ARG A 168 12.56 -11.91 -15.65
CA ARG A 168 12.96 -10.50 -15.78
C ARG A 168 13.01 -9.79 -14.43
N ILE A 169 12.43 -10.36 -13.38
CA ILE A 169 12.39 -9.71 -12.06
C ILE A 169 13.75 -9.85 -11.38
N ASN A 170 14.35 -8.71 -11.04
CA ASN A 170 15.57 -8.62 -10.24
C ASN A 170 15.27 -8.72 -8.74
N THR A 171 14.29 -7.94 -8.28
CA THR A 171 13.90 -7.83 -6.88
C THR A 171 12.39 -7.71 -6.70
N LEU A 172 11.91 -8.17 -5.54
CA LEU A 172 10.55 -7.92 -5.05
C LEU A 172 10.60 -7.40 -3.61
N SER A 173 10.17 -6.17 -3.38
CA SER A 173 10.05 -5.57 -2.06
C SER A 173 8.57 -5.51 -1.65
N LEU A 174 8.22 -6.18 -0.55
CA LEU A 174 6.87 -6.28 -0.03
C LEU A 174 6.76 -5.48 1.28
N LEU A 175 6.19 -4.28 1.24
CA LEU A 175 6.03 -3.44 2.43
C LEU A 175 4.64 -3.65 3.02
N GLY A 176 4.57 -4.20 4.23
CA GLY A 176 3.29 -4.40 4.93
C GLY A 176 2.39 -5.43 4.25
N SER A 177 2.99 -6.45 3.60
CA SER A 177 2.25 -7.58 3.04
C SER A 177 1.61 -8.41 4.15
N THR A 178 0.52 -9.07 3.82
CA THR A 178 -0.20 -10.00 4.71
C THR A 178 -0.28 -11.42 4.14
N ILE A 179 0.35 -11.67 2.99
CA ILE A 179 0.26 -12.97 2.30
C ILE A 179 1.18 -14.00 2.92
N ASN A 180 0.62 -15.15 3.32
CA ASN A 180 1.40 -16.31 3.76
C ASN A 180 1.99 -17.05 2.55
N ILE A 181 3.21 -17.54 2.69
CA ILE A 181 3.83 -18.46 1.71
C ILE A 181 2.99 -19.73 1.48
N GLU A 182 2.23 -20.19 2.47
CA GLU A 182 1.32 -21.33 2.36
C GLU A 182 0.09 -21.05 1.48
N GLU A 183 -0.26 -19.79 1.26
CA GLU A 183 -1.32 -19.39 0.33
C GLU A 183 -0.86 -19.43 -1.13
N LEU A 184 0.46 -19.50 -1.37
CA LEU A 184 1.05 -19.47 -2.69
C LEU A 184 1.13 -20.86 -3.32
N THR A 185 0.82 -20.94 -4.61
CA THR A 185 0.67 -22.20 -5.34
C THR A 185 1.71 -22.40 -6.43
N ASN A 186 2.38 -21.33 -6.90
CA ASN A 186 3.34 -21.40 -7.98
C ASN A 186 4.77 -21.62 -7.45
N GLU A 187 5.25 -22.85 -7.58
CA GLU A 187 6.55 -23.25 -7.06
C GLU A 187 7.73 -22.42 -7.62
N PRO A 188 7.85 -22.15 -8.93
CA PRO A 188 8.84 -21.21 -9.44
C PRO A 188 8.86 -19.82 -8.77
N PHE A 189 7.69 -19.29 -8.38
CA PHE A 189 7.60 -18.03 -7.65
C PHE A 189 8.06 -18.22 -6.19
N LYS A 190 7.63 -19.29 -5.52
CA LYS A 190 8.07 -19.63 -4.16
C LYS A 190 9.58 -19.83 -4.07
N GLU A 191 10.19 -20.44 -5.07
CA GLU A 191 11.65 -20.59 -5.15
C GLU A 191 12.37 -19.24 -5.34
N PHE A 192 11.72 -18.25 -5.95
CA PHE A 192 12.31 -16.92 -6.17
C PHE A 192 12.34 -16.09 -4.87
N LEU A 193 11.29 -16.17 -4.05
CA LEU A 193 11.12 -15.37 -2.84
C LEU A 193 12.34 -15.37 -1.89
N PRO A 194 12.90 -16.51 -1.46
CA PRO A 194 14.02 -16.50 -0.52
C PRO A 194 15.31 -15.96 -1.14
N ARG A 195 15.41 -15.89 -2.47
CA ARG A 195 16.63 -15.45 -3.18
C ARG A 195 16.61 -13.95 -3.48
N ARG A 196 15.45 -13.40 -3.82
CA ARG A 196 15.34 -12.08 -4.46
C ARG A 196 14.19 -11.22 -3.94
N ALA A 197 13.45 -11.68 -2.94
CA ALA A 197 12.45 -10.87 -2.28
C ALA A 197 12.90 -10.44 -0.87
N ARG A 198 12.38 -9.30 -0.42
CA ARG A 198 12.41 -8.85 0.97
C ARG A 198 11.03 -8.38 1.37
N ALA A 199 10.58 -8.79 2.55
CA ALA A 199 9.43 -8.19 3.18
C ALA A 199 9.87 -7.18 4.24
N TYR A 200 9.03 -6.17 4.45
CA TYR A 200 9.21 -5.16 5.48
C TYR A 200 7.93 -5.12 6.30
N ILE A 201 8.05 -4.98 7.62
CA ILE A 201 6.93 -4.85 8.53
C ILE A 201 7.03 -3.57 9.36
N THR A 202 5.91 -3.16 9.94
CA THR A 202 5.90 -2.11 10.96
C THR A 202 6.49 -2.68 12.26
N ASP A 203 7.50 -2.01 12.79
CA ASP A 203 8.20 -2.42 14.01
C ASP A 203 8.97 -1.23 14.59
N GLU A 204 9.13 -1.19 15.92
CA GLU A 204 9.87 -0.14 16.62
C GLU A 204 11.40 -0.33 16.53
N ALA A 205 11.87 -1.52 16.17
CA ALA A 205 13.28 -1.78 15.93
C ALA A 205 13.82 -0.91 14.78
N PRO A 206 15.11 -0.53 14.79
CA PRO A 206 15.72 0.23 13.71
C PRO A 206 15.47 -0.38 12.33
N ALA A 207 15.34 0.46 11.31
CA ALA A 207 15.18 0.03 9.93
C ALA A 207 16.29 -0.96 9.54
N LEU A 208 15.91 -2.01 8.82
CA LEU A 208 16.77 -3.15 8.44
C LEU A 208 17.20 -4.07 9.59
N THR A 209 16.60 -3.99 10.78
CA THR A 209 16.70 -5.08 11.75
C THR A 209 16.07 -6.35 11.14
N PRO A 210 16.78 -7.48 11.05
CA PRO A 210 16.22 -8.72 10.51
C PRO A 210 15.22 -9.31 11.51
N MET A 211 13.96 -9.39 11.12
CA MET A 211 12.86 -9.83 11.98
C MET A 211 12.54 -11.32 11.78
N ALA A 212 12.77 -11.84 10.57
CA ALA A 212 12.55 -13.24 10.26
C ALA A 212 13.39 -13.72 9.07
N GLN A 213 13.71 -15.00 9.09
CA GLN A 213 14.21 -15.74 7.92
C GLN A 213 13.04 -16.07 6.96
N PRO A 214 13.30 -16.59 5.75
CA PRO A 214 12.23 -17.01 4.84
C PRO A 214 11.19 -17.98 5.41
N GLY A 215 11.56 -18.79 6.41
CA GLY A 215 10.66 -19.68 7.13
C GLY A 215 9.79 -18.99 8.21
N GLY A 216 9.90 -17.67 8.36
CA GLY A 216 9.27 -16.90 9.43
C GLY A 216 10.12 -16.83 10.70
N ASN A 217 9.56 -16.21 11.74
CA ASN A 217 10.12 -16.20 13.08
C ASN A 217 9.02 -16.63 14.08
N PRO A 218 9.18 -17.78 14.79
CA PRO A 218 8.18 -18.25 15.74
C PRO A 218 8.10 -17.41 17.04
N ASN A 219 9.09 -16.55 17.29
CA ASN A 219 9.20 -15.75 18.51
C ASN A 219 8.59 -14.35 18.36
N THR A 220 7.93 -14.05 17.23
CA THR A 220 7.24 -12.78 17.02
C THR A 220 5.73 -12.98 16.86
N ALA A 221 4.96 -12.02 17.36
CA ALA A 221 3.52 -11.93 17.13
C ALA A 221 3.21 -11.34 15.73
N SER A 222 4.20 -10.70 15.09
CA SER A 222 4.05 -10.13 13.76
C SER A 222 3.97 -11.23 12.70
N PHE A 223 3.18 -10.96 11.66
CA PHE A 223 3.08 -11.86 10.52
C PHE A 223 4.38 -11.83 9.71
N THR A 224 5.11 -12.95 9.68
CA THR A 224 6.46 -13.01 9.08
C THR A 224 6.67 -14.16 8.08
N GLN A 225 5.66 -15.00 7.83
CA GLN A 225 5.76 -16.17 6.96
C GLN A 225 5.54 -15.80 5.48
N HIS A 226 6.34 -14.86 4.95
CA HIS A 226 6.22 -14.40 3.55
C HIS A 226 7.05 -15.21 2.54
N GLY A 227 7.78 -16.25 2.99
CA GLY A 227 8.67 -17.02 2.12
C GLY A 227 9.96 -16.29 1.73
N CYS A 228 10.23 -15.12 2.32
CA CYS A 228 11.43 -14.32 2.13
C CYS A 228 11.85 -13.68 3.46
N THR A 229 13.08 -13.16 3.51
CA THR A 229 13.59 -12.49 4.71
C THR A 229 12.76 -11.25 5.02
N VAL A 230 12.39 -11.09 6.29
CA VAL A 230 11.58 -9.98 6.79
C VAL A 230 12.46 -9.02 7.59
N TYR A 231 12.31 -7.72 7.34
CA TYR A 231 13.02 -6.66 8.03
C TYR A 231 12.06 -5.67 8.70
N SER A 232 12.52 -5.04 9.77
CA SER A 232 11.86 -3.84 10.28
C SER A 232 11.99 -2.72 9.25
N SER A 233 10.90 -2.00 9.01
CA SER A 233 10.92 -0.74 8.27
C SER A 233 11.39 0.45 9.11
N GLY A 234 11.48 0.30 10.44
CA GLY A 234 11.68 1.39 11.38
C GLY A 234 10.46 2.30 11.57
N GLU A 235 9.35 1.99 10.92
CA GLU A 235 8.05 2.64 11.11
C GLU A 235 7.20 1.78 12.04
N ALA A 236 6.78 2.33 13.17
CA ALA A 236 6.16 1.54 14.23
C ALA A 236 4.69 1.18 13.94
N TYR A 237 3.95 2.04 13.23
CA TYR A 237 2.48 1.96 13.26
C TYR A 237 1.83 2.00 11.88
N LEU A 238 2.42 2.68 10.90
CA LEU A 238 1.71 3.05 9.68
C LEU A 238 2.39 2.45 8.45
N VAL A 239 1.73 1.46 7.84
CA VAL A 239 2.22 0.83 6.59
C VAL A 239 2.50 1.87 5.50
N GLU A 240 1.64 2.89 5.38
CA GLU A 240 1.81 3.94 4.38
C GLU A 240 3.06 4.82 4.60
N CYS A 241 3.64 4.82 5.80
CA CYS A 241 4.85 5.55 6.15
C CYS A 241 6.13 4.72 6.02
N MET A 242 6.04 3.40 5.84
CA MET A 242 7.22 2.53 5.82
C MET A 242 8.23 2.94 4.74
N LEU A 243 7.77 3.23 3.52
CA LEU A 243 8.65 3.66 2.43
C LEU A 243 9.22 5.06 2.70
N ILE A 244 8.47 5.95 3.36
CA ILE A 244 8.97 7.27 3.76
C ILE A 244 10.18 7.09 4.70
N THR A 245 10.04 6.22 5.69
CA THR A 245 11.06 5.96 6.71
C THR A 245 12.29 5.24 6.17
N SER A 246 12.11 4.27 5.26
CA SER A 246 13.18 3.33 4.90
C SER A 246 13.62 3.34 3.43
N HIS A 247 13.08 4.21 2.57
CA HIS A 247 13.37 4.18 1.13
C HIS A 247 14.87 4.16 0.79
N VAL A 248 15.72 4.93 1.47
CA VAL A 248 17.16 4.98 1.15
C VAL A 248 17.78 3.58 1.26
N SER A 249 17.73 2.98 2.46
CA SER A 249 18.36 1.69 2.71
C SER A 249 17.68 0.53 1.96
N MET A 250 16.38 0.65 1.69
CA MET A 250 15.65 -0.30 0.84
C MET A 250 16.12 -0.23 -0.62
N LEU A 251 16.22 0.98 -1.16
CA LEU A 251 16.63 1.22 -2.53
C LEU A 251 18.10 0.87 -2.74
N ASP A 252 18.96 1.05 -1.72
CA ASP A 252 20.35 0.58 -1.74
C ASP A 252 20.43 -0.92 -2.01
N TRP A 253 19.61 -1.73 -1.33
CA TRP A 253 19.53 -3.16 -1.59
C TRP A 253 19.00 -3.46 -3.00
N VAL A 254 17.95 -2.76 -3.44
CA VAL A 254 17.42 -2.93 -4.80
C VAL A 254 18.52 -2.68 -5.85
N GLN A 255 19.37 -1.67 -5.65
CA GLN A 255 20.53 -1.41 -6.49
C GLN A 255 21.61 -2.49 -6.37
N GLU A 256 21.93 -2.94 -5.15
CA GLU A 256 22.90 -4.01 -4.92
C GLU A 256 22.55 -5.27 -5.73
N VAL A 257 21.30 -5.73 -5.64
CA VAL A 257 20.84 -6.92 -6.37
C VAL A 257 20.90 -6.72 -7.88
N ALA A 258 20.48 -5.55 -8.36
CA ALA A 258 20.52 -5.24 -9.78
C ALA A 258 21.95 -5.25 -10.34
N LEU A 259 22.93 -4.80 -9.55
CA LEU A 259 24.33 -4.77 -9.92
C LEU A 259 25.03 -6.13 -9.80
N ALA A 260 24.58 -6.97 -8.85
CA ALA A 260 25.10 -8.33 -8.68
C ALA A 260 24.66 -9.29 -9.80
N GLY A 261 23.58 -8.97 -10.53
CA GLY A 261 23.13 -9.74 -11.69
C GLY A 261 22.37 -11.01 -11.32
N ALA A 262 22.33 -11.99 -12.25
CA ALA A 262 21.48 -13.18 -12.17
C ALA A 262 21.87 -14.18 -11.07
N ASP A 263 23.12 -14.16 -10.62
CA ASP A 263 23.65 -15.09 -9.61
C ASP A 263 23.43 -14.62 -8.17
N TYR A 264 22.86 -13.42 -7.97
CA TYR A 264 22.54 -12.94 -6.63
C TYR A 264 21.58 -13.91 -5.91
N CYS A 265 21.97 -14.27 -4.69
CA CYS A 265 21.15 -14.94 -3.70
C CYS A 265 21.20 -14.12 -2.42
N HIS A 266 20.03 -13.90 -1.82
CA HIS A 266 19.93 -13.19 -0.55
C HIS A 266 20.78 -13.91 0.52
N PRO A 267 21.64 -13.18 1.26
CA PRO A 267 22.45 -13.79 2.31
C PRO A 267 21.58 -14.33 3.44
N GLU A 268 22.06 -15.38 4.11
CA GLU A 268 21.42 -15.84 5.33
C GLU A 268 21.53 -14.76 6.42
N VAL A 269 20.44 -14.55 7.16
CA VAL A 269 20.41 -13.61 8.28
C VAL A 269 19.95 -14.31 9.54
N ILE A 270 20.41 -13.83 10.68
CA ILE A 270 19.93 -14.27 11.99
C ILE A 270 18.82 -13.31 12.39
N ALA A 271 17.61 -13.83 12.57
CA ALA A 271 16.50 -13.04 13.05
C ALA A 271 16.79 -12.56 14.48
N VAL A 272 16.52 -11.29 14.74
CA VAL A 272 16.52 -10.73 16.08
C VAL A 272 15.12 -10.91 16.64
N ASP A 273 15.01 -11.66 17.73
CA ASP A 273 13.74 -11.82 18.41
C ASP A 273 13.26 -10.48 18.95
N PRO A 274 11.96 -10.15 18.80
CA PRO A 274 11.43 -8.93 19.35
C PRO A 274 11.63 -8.94 20.87
N ARG A 275 11.91 -7.77 21.43
CA ARG A 275 11.97 -7.62 22.88
C ARG A 275 10.59 -7.90 23.46
N MET A 276 10.44 -9.01 24.15
CA MET A 276 9.26 -9.29 24.95
C MET A 276 9.40 -8.59 26.30
N PRO A 277 8.46 -7.72 26.70
CA PRO A 277 8.48 -7.14 28.04
C PRO A 277 8.39 -8.25 29.10
N THR A 278 9.05 -8.07 30.24
CA THR A 278 8.93 -9.02 31.36
C THR A 278 7.51 -8.99 31.93
N GLU A 279 7.07 -10.04 32.64
CA GLU A 279 5.75 -10.02 33.31
C GLU A 279 5.61 -8.81 34.25
N GLU A 280 6.71 -8.42 34.90
CA GLU A 280 6.79 -7.23 35.76
C GLU A 280 6.64 -5.94 34.96
N GLU A 281 7.24 -5.84 33.77
CA GLU A 281 7.08 -4.70 32.86
C GLU A 281 5.68 -4.66 32.23
N TRP A 282 5.06 -5.81 31.95
CA TRP A 282 3.66 -5.89 31.53
C TRP A 282 2.71 -5.45 32.66
N ALA A 283 2.98 -5.88 33.89
CA ALA A 283 2.17 -5.52 35.06
C ALA A 283 2.40 -4.07 35.53
N ALA A 284 3.62 -3.54 35.35
CA ALA A 284 3.98 -2.15 35.63
C ALA A 284 3.65 -1.20 34.47
N GLY A 285 3.50 -1.74 33.27
CA GLY A 285 3.06 -1.03 32.07
C GLY A 285 1.60 -0.63 32.24
N GLY A 286 1.37 0.48 32.94
CA GLY A 286 0.08 1.11 32.96
C GLY A 286 -0.30 1.41 31.52
N PHE A 287 -1.38 0.79 31.03
CA PHE A 287 -1.97 1.09 29.73
C PHE A 287 -2.05 2.62 29.52
N ASP A 288 -2.36 3.35 30.59
CA ASP A 288 -2.41 4.81 30.63
C ASP A 288 -1.06 5.49 30.31
N GLU A 289 0.07 5.01 30.85
CA GLU A 289 1.38 5.61 30.56
C GLU A 289 1.86 5.33 29.12
N GLN A 290 1.57 4.14 28.59
CA GLN A 290 1.84 3.83 27.20
C GLN A 290 0.92 4.63 26.28
N TRP A 291 -0.37 4.72 26.62
CA TRP A 291 -1.36 5.52 25.90
C TRP A 291 -0.95 6.99 25.80
N GLU A 292 -0.49 7.60 26.88
CA GLU A 292 0.01 8.98 26.87
C GLU A 292 1.27 9.18 26.01
N LYS A 293 2.08 8.13 25.82
CA LYS A 293 3.28 8.16 24.97
C LYS A 293 2.99 7.93 23.49
N ILE A 294 1.84 7.34 23.14
CA ILE A 294 1.43 7.18 21.75
C ILE A 294 1.19 8.59 21.18
N PRO A 295 1.85 8.96 20.06
CA PRO A 295 1.60 10.23 19.41
C PRO A 295 0.11 10.40 19.09
N GLU A 296 -0.43 11.61 19.25
CA GLU A 296 -1.88 11.86 19.11
C GLU A 296 -2.47 11.36 17.77
N PHE A 297 -1.68 11.40 16.69
CA PHE A 297 -2.10 10.91 15.37
C PHE A 297 -2.23 9.38 15.26
N ALA A 298 -1.61 8.64 16.20
CA ALA A 298 -1.57 7.18 16.26
C ALA A 298 -2.54 6.62 17.32
N LYS A 299 -3.05 7.47 18.22
CA LYS A 299 -4.16 7.08 19.09
C LYS A 299 -5.39 6.79 18.22
N PRO A 300 -6.10 5.67 18.43
CA PRO A 300 -7.39 5.43 17.81
C PRO A 300 -8.27 6.66 17.95
N SER A 301 -8.80 7.15 16.84
CA SER A 301 -9.87 8.15 16.92
C SER A 301 -11.03 7.47 17.65
N LEU A 302 -11.30 7.88 18.89
CA LEU A 302 -12.57 7.62 19.53
C LEU A 302 -13.60 8.35 18.66
N GLY A 303 -14.15 7.63 17.67
CA GLY A 303 -15.32 8.08 16.95
C GLY A 303 -16.36 8.34 18.02
N TYR A 304 -16.72 9.62 18.19
CA TYR A 304 -17.57 10.13 19.25
C TYR A 304 -18.56 9.05 19.71
N ALA A 305 -18.30 8.42 20.85
CA ALA A 305 -19.40 7.97 21.67
C ALA A 305 -20.17 9.27 21.94
N MET A 306 -21.32 9.41 21.30
CA MET A 306 -22.11 10.64 21.29
C MET A 306 -22.10 11.25 22.68
N ALA A 307 -21.76 12.54 22.78
CA ALA A 307 -21.82 13.20 24.06
C ALA A 307 -23.25 13.09 24.62
N PRO A 308 -23.48 13.11 25.94
CA PRO A 308 -24.82 13.11 26.50
C PRO A 308 -25.70 14.22 25.89
N GLU A 309 -25.11 15.34 25.49
CA GLU A 309 -25.79 16.44 24.79
C GLU A 309 -26.28 16.06 23.37
N ASP A 310 -25.60 15.13 22.69
CA ASP A 310 -25.97 14.65 21.36
C ASP A 310 -27.12 13.61 21.41
N HIS A 311 -27.38 12.99 22.57
CA HIS A 311 -28.57 12.14 22.76
C HIS A 311 -29.86 12.95 22.67
N GLU A 312 -29.88 14.18 23.20
CA GLU A 312 -31.05 15.07 23.11
C GLU A 312 -31.35 15.40 21.64
N HIS A 313 -30.32 15.57 20.81
CA HIS A 313 -30.48 15.80 19.38
C HIS A 313 -31.08 14.59 18.65
N CYS A 314 -30.72 13.36 19.01
CA CYS A 314 -31.31 12.15 18.46
C CYS A 314 -32.79 11.99 18.87
N GLU A 315 -33.15 12.29 20.12
CA GLU A 315 -34.54 12.24 20.58
C GLU A 315 -35.42 13.29 19.87
N VAL A 316 -34.87 14.48 19.62
CA VAL A 316 -35.53 15.53 18.83
C VAL A 316 -35.74 15.06 17.38
N LEU A 317 -34.74 14.44 16.76
CA LEU A 317 -34.84 13.92 15.40
C LEU A 317 -35.87 12.77 15.29
N GLU A 318 -35.91 11.86 16.27
CA GLU A 318 -36.95 10.83 16.34
C GLU A 318 -38.35 11.41 16.54
N GLY A 319 -38.48 12.46 17.35
CA GLY A 319 -39.73 13.18 17.55
C GLY A 319 -40.23 13.84 16.26
N ILE A 320 -39.33 14.49 15.50
CA ILE A 320 -39.64 15.09 14.19
C ILE A 320 -40.04 14.01 13.19
N GLN A 321 -39.36 12.86 13.19
CA GLN A 321 -39.67 11.76 12.27
C GLN A 321 -41.04 11.13 12.57
N LYS A 322 -41.39 10.97 13.85
CA LYS A 322 -42.74 10.51 14.28
C LYS A 322 -43.84 11.50 13.89
N LEU A 323 -43.58 12.81 13.98
CA LEU A 323 -44.52 13.85 13.54
C LEU A 323 -44.71 13.82 12.01
N ALA A 324 -43.64 13.67 11.23
CA ALA A 324 -43.70 13.59 9.77
C ALA A 324 -44.47 12.34 9.28
N VAL A 325 -44.32 11.20 9.95
CA VAL A 325 -45.09 9.98 9.65
C VAL A 325 -46.57 10.17 10.01
N GLY A 326 -46.86 10.75 11.18
CA GLY A 326 -48.24 11.01 11.62
C GLY A 326 -48.99 12.07 10.80
N GLU A 327 -48.30 13.03 10.20
CA GLU A 327 -48.91 14.00 9.27
C GLU A 327 -49.20 13.38 7.89
N ASN A 328 -48.34 12.49 7.39
CA ASN A 328 -48.60 11.73 6.16
C ASN A 328 -49.81 10.80 6.31
N GLU A 329 -49.93 10.09 7.44
CA GLU A 329 -51.08 9.21 7.71
C GLU A 329 -52.41 9.99 7.87
N ARG A 330 -52.36 11.26 8.33
CA ARG A 330 -53.54 12.14 8.38
C ARG A 330 -53.91 12.72 7.02
N GLN A 331 -52.92 12.98 6.17
CA GLN A 331 -53.15 13.40 4.78
C GLN A 331 -53.76 12.27 3.95
N ASP A 332 -53.35 11.02 4.15
CA ASP A 332 -53.95 9.88 3.44
C ASP A 332 -55.42 9.62 3.86
N ASN A 333 -55.77 9.87 5.13
CA ASN A 333 -57.16 9.74 5.62
C ASN A 333 -58.08 10.91 5.27
N THR A 334 -57.62 11.93 4.53
CA THR A 334 -58.46 13.05 4.07
C THR A 334 -58.84 12.96 2.58
N TRP A 335 -58.48 11.87 1.91
CA TRP A 335 -58.82 11.58 0.50
C TRP A 335 -59.71 10.34 0.28
N GLU A 336 -60.33 9.78 1.33
CA GLU A 336 -61.48 8.85 1.22
C GLU A 336 -62.82 9.58 1.41
#